data_AF-A0A2E5MVP2-F1
#
_entry.id   AF-A0A2E5MVP2-F1
#
_cell.length_a   1.000
_cell.length_b   1.000
_cell.length_c   1.000
_cell.angle_alpha   90.00
_cell.angle_beta   90.00
_cell.angle_gamma   90.00
#
_symmetry.space_group_name_H-M   'P 1'
#
loop_
_entity.id
_entity.type
_entity.pdbx_description
1 polymer ?
#
loop_
_entity_poly.entity_id
_entity_poly.type
_entity_poly.pdbx_seq_one_letter_code
_entity_poly.pdbx_strand_id
1 'polypeptide(L)'
;MLTENALAGSAKHKNSKQPYWEVGQYNKALSDACRRHEFNQKKVQNLNIGYSGKVGMGVTGIATQNWNLHDPRGLAEVNITYHFFNDRYSNCKVYVARLRKARK
;
A
#
# COMPACT_ATOMS: atom_id res chain seq x y z
N MET A 1 -4.55 -13.48 -29.98
CA MET A 1 -5.26 -12.51 -29.12
C MET A 1 -4.20 -11.71 -28.39
N LEU A 2 -4.21 -10.40 -28.61
CA LEU A 2 -3.20 -9.45 -28.12
C LEU A 2 -3.43 -9.24 -26.61
N THR A 3 -2.49 -9.64 -25.76
CA THR A 3 -2.43 -9.11 -24.39
C THR A 3 -1.70 -7.79 -24.42
N GLU A 4 -2.46 -6.72 -24.24
CA GLU A 4 -2.02 -5.33 -24.28
C GLU A 4 -0.93 -5.03 -23.26
N ASN A 5 -0.01 -4.18 -23.72
CA ASN A 5 1.07 -3.55 -22.97
C ASN A 5 0.54 -2.81 -21.73
N ALA A 6 1.10 -3.12 -20.56
CA ALA A 6 1.16 -2.16 -19.46
C ALA A 6 2.57 -1.57 -19.41
N LEU A 7 2.78 -0.46 -20.12
CA LEU A 7 3.91 0.45 -19.92
C LEU A 7 3.78 1.04 -18.50
N ALA A 8 4.49 0.47 -17.52
CA ALA A 8 4.61 1.05 -16.19
C ALA A 8 6.01 1.65 -16.04
N GLY A 9 6.10 2.97 -16.24
CA GLY A 9 7.34 3.71 -16.03
C GLY A 9 7.87 3.50 -14.61
N SER A 10 9.17 3.18 -14.49
CA SER A 10 10.06 3.31 -13.33
C SER A 10 9.57 2.89 -11.94
N ALA A 11 8.41 2.23 -11.81
CA ALA A 11 7.85 1.82 -10.54
C ALA A 11 8.68 0.66 -10.01
N LYS A 12 9.32 0.85 -8.85
CA LYS A 12 10.02 -0.26 -8.19
C LYS A 12 8.95 -1.25 -7.70
N HIS A 13 9.07 -2.51 -8.10
CA HIS A 13 8.04 -3.52 -7.89
C HIS A 13 8.64 -4.80 -7.29
N LYS A 14 7.94 -5.40 -6.33
CA LYS A 14 8.22 -6.76 -5.81
C LYS A 14 6.99 -7.65 -5.98
N ASN A 15 7.19 -8.97 -5.95
CA ASN A 15 6.11 -9.95 -6.04
C ASN A 15 6.04 -10.86 -4.81
N SER A 16 4.84 -11.32 -4.47
CA SER A 16 4.58 -12.29 -3.40
C SER A 16 3.45 -13.25 -3.78
N LYS A 17 3.51 -14.49 -3.26
CA LYS A 17 2.42 -15.47 -3.33
C LYS A 17 1.48 -15.43 -2.13
N GLN A 18 1.81 -14.66 -1.09
CA GLN A 18 0.94 -14.44 0.05
C GLN A 18 -0.23 -13.53 -0.34
N PRO A 19 -1.36 -13.56 0.40
CA PRO A 19 -2.42 -12.58 0.22
C PRO A 19 -1.97 -11.14 0.51
N TYR A 20 -2.53 -10.15 -0.19
CA TYR A 20 -2.12 -8.74 -0.04
C TYR A 20 -2.27 -8.17 1.38
N TRP A 21 -3.15 -8.74 2.20
CA TRP A 21 -3.39 -8.30 3.59
C TRP A 21 -2.33 -8.80 4.58
N GLU A 22 -1.46 -9.73 4.19
CA GLU A 22 -0.39 -10.24 5.07
C GLU A 22 0.79 -9.27 5.23
N VAL A 23 0.76 -8.12 4.56
CA VAL A 23 1.84 -7.13 4.62
C VAL A 23 1.89 -6.31 5.89
N GLY A 24 0.80 -6.32 6.66
CA GLY A 24 0.71 -5.55 7.88
C GLY A 24 -0.67 -5.64 8.51
N GLN A 25 -0.86 -4.89 9.58
CA GLN A 25 -2.13 -4.85 10.29
C GLN A 25 -3.10 -3.89 9.61
N TYR A 26 -4.30 -4.34 9.29
CA TYR A 26 -5.36 -3.48 8.77
C TYR A 26 -5.66 -2.35 9.75
N ASN A 27 -5.69 -1.11 9.28
CA ASN A 27 -6.05 0.05 10.09
C ASN A 27 -7.33 0.70 9.53
N LYS A 28 -8.42 0.58 10.29
CA LYS A 28 -9.72 1.12 9.90
C LYS A 28 -9.70 2.65 9.75
N ALA A 29 -9.15 3.37 10.73
CA ALA A 29 -9.14 4.83 10.71
C ALA A 29 -8.36 5.40 9.51
N LEU A 30 -7.20 4.81 9.21
CA LEU A 30 -6.40 5.20 8.03
C LEU A 30 -7.08 4.80 6.72
N SER A 31 -7.80 3.67 6.69
CA SER A 31 -8.60 3.28 5.52
C SER A 31 -9.76 4.24 5.28
N ASP A 32 -10.42 4.70 6.35
CA ASP A 32 -11.47 5.71 6.29
C ASP A 32 -10.91 7.04 5.75
N ALA A 33 -9.72 7.46 6.21
CA ALA A 33 -9.03 8.64 5.70
C ALA A 33 -8.62 8.49 4.23
N CYS A 34 -8.06 7.33 3.84
CA CYS A 34 -7.69 7.07 2.45
C CYS A 34 -8.88 7.17 1.49
N ARG A 35 -10.06 6.68 1.90
CA ARG A 35 -11.31 6.79 1.14
C ARG A 35 -11.81 8.22 0.98
N ARG A 36 -11.40 9.13 1.88
CA ARG A 36 -11.67 10.57 1.81
C ARG A 36 -10.54 11.37 1.15
N HIS A 37 -9.54 10.71 0.59
CA HIS A 37 -8.33 11.34 0.04
C HIS A 37 -7.47 12.10 1.08
N GLU A 38 -7.61 11.77 2.37
CA GLU A 38 -6.89 12.39 3.49
C GLU A 38 -5.65 11.59 3.93
N PHE A 39 -5.40 10.42 3.35
CA PHE A 39 -4.27 9.57 3.69
C PHE A 39 -3.94 8.64 2.52
N ASN A 40 -3.12 9.10 1.57
CA ASN A 40 -2.95 8.47 0.26
C ASN A 40 -1.52 8.60 -0.25
N GLN A 41 -1.15 7.87 -1.30
CA GLN A 41 0.11 8.12 -1.98
C GLN A 41 0.07 9.43 -2.78
N LYS A 42 1.15 10.22 -2.69
CA LYS A 42 1.38 11.38 -3.57
C LYS A 42 1.47 10.93 -5.02
N LYS A 43 2.30 9.91 -5.29
CA LYS A 43 2.42 9.21 -6.57
C LYS A 43 1.98 7.76 -6.39
N VAL A 44 0.82 7.41 -6.95
CA VAL A 44 0.23 6.07 -6.83
C VAL A 44 1.18 5.02 -7.39
N GLN A 45 1.43 3.95 -6.61
CA GLN A 45 2.20 2.77 -7.01
C GLN A 45 3.66 3.04 -7.44
N ASN A 46 4.26 4.17 -7.03
CA ASN A 46 5.67 4.50 -7.30
C ASN A 46 6.65 3.44 -6.75
N LEU A 47 6.32 2.86 -5.59
CA LEU A 47 6.87 1.61 -5.08
C LEU A 47 5.69 0.72 -4.72
N ASN A 48 5.69 -0.53 -5.18
CA ASN A 48 4.55 -1.41 -4.98
C ASN A 48 4.97 -2.88 -4.82
N ILE A 49 4.01 -3.69 -4.35
CA ILE A 49 4.12 -5.15 -4.30
C ILE A 49 2.89 -5.75 -4.99
N GLY A 50 3.11 -6.67 -5.92
CA GLY A 50 2.07 -7.50 -6.52
C GLY A 50 1.90 -8.82 -5.79
N TYR A 51 0.64 -9.24 -5.62
CA TYR A 51 0.26 -10.50 -4.97
C TYR A 51 -0.48 -11.36 -6.00
N SER A 52 0.05 -12.55 -6.24
CA SER A 52 -0.43 -13.48 -7.26
C SER A 52 -0.79 -14.87 -6.72
N GLY A 53 -0.94 -15.00 -5.39
CA GLY A 53 -1.43 -16.22 -4.76
C GLY A 53 -2.86 -16.56 -5.15
N LYS A 54 -3.28 -17.82 -4.95
CA LYS A 54 -4.65 -18.29 -5.23
C LYS A 54 -5.73 -17.54 -4.45
N VAL A 55 -5.35 -16.91 -3.35
CA VAL A 55 -6.22 -16.11 -2.47
C VAL A 55 -5.57 -14.76 -2.25
N GLY A 56 -6.37 -13.69 -2.31
CA GLY A 56 -5.92 -12.34 -2.00
C GLY A 56 -4.93 -11.76 -3.00
N MET A 57 -5.19 -11.99 -4.29
CA MET A 57 -4.51 -11.27 -5.36
C MET A 57 -4.72 -9.76 -5.23
N GLY A 58 -3.74 -8.98 -5.67
CA GLY A 58 -3.84 -7.53 -5.63
C GLY A 58 -2.52 -6.82 -5.82
N VAL A 59 -2.54 -5.50 -5.71
CA VAL A 59 -1.35 -4.66 -5.68
C VAL A 59 -1.46 -3.73 -4.49
N THR A 60 -0.39 -3.63 -3.70
CA THR A 60 -0.28 -2.61 -2.65
C THR A 60 0.79 -1.60 -3.04
N GLY A 61 0.45 -0.31 -3.04
CA GLY A 61 1.44 0.76 -3.09
C GLY A 61 2.04 1.02 -1.71
N ILE A 62 3.23 1.61 -1.65
CA ILE A 62 3.98 1.84 -0.42
C ILE A 62 4.18 3.35 -0.22
N ALA A 63 4.06 3.82 1.03
CA ALA A 63 4.50 5.13 1.47
C ALA A 63 4.98 5.11 2.93
N THR A 64 5.74 6.12 3.33
CA THR A 64 6.13 6.41 4.71
C THR A 64 5.85 7.89 5.02
N GLN A 65 5.87 8.30 6.29
CA GLN A 65 5.71 9.71 6.65
C GLN A 65 6.64 10.65 5.85
N ASN A 66 7.89 10.21 5.61
CA ASN A 66 8.91 11.01 4.95
C ASN A 66 8.98 10.77 3.43
N TRP A 67 8.14 9.89 2.88
CA TRP A 67 8.22 9.52 1.47
C TRP A 67 6.89 9.11 0.86
N ASN A 68 6.53 9.75 -0.25
CA ASN A 68 5.36 9.42 -1.07
C ASN A 68 3.99 9.46 -0.36
N LEU A 69 3.88 10.02 0.86
CA LEU A 69 2.63 10.11 1.60
C LEU A 69 2.01 11.51 1.51
N HIS A 70 0.71 11.57 1.20
CA HIS A 70 -0.16 12.71 1.41
C HIS A 70 -0.95 12.47 2.70
N ASP A 71 -0.69 13.30 3.71
CA ASP A 71 -1.28 13.20 5.05
C ASP A 71 -1.45 14.62 5.64
N PRO A 72 -2.46 15.39 5.21
CA PRO A 72 -2.70 16.75 5.69
C PRO A 72 -3.11 16.81 7.16
N ARG A 73 -3.52 15.67 7.75
CA ARG A 73 -4.00 15.59 9.14
C ARG A 73 -2.93 15.11 10.12
N GLY A 74 -1.74 14.75 9.64
CA GLY A 74 -0.65 14.25 10.48
C GLY A 74 -0.98 12.93 11.18
N LEU A 75 -1.71 12.04 10.51
CA LEU A 75 -2.09 10.72 11.04
C LEU A 75 -0.93 9.73 11.06
N ALA A 76 0.13 9.99 10.28
CA ALA A 76 1.26 9.10 10.14
C ALA A 76 2.15 9.08 11.40
N GLU A 77 2.36 7.87 11.92
CA GLU A 77 3.41 7.58 12.88
C GLU A 77 4.81 7.54 12.23
N VAL A 78 5.82 7.94 13.02
CA VAL A 78 7.24 7.90 12.66
C VAL A 78 7.73 6.46 12.49
N ASN A 79 8.61 6.23 11.52
CA ASN A 79 9.24 4.91 11.24
C ASN A 79 8.24 3.80 10.89
N ILE A 80 7.06 4.16 10.37
CA ILE A 80 6.05 3.22 9.90
C ILE A 80 5.97 3.20 8.38
N THR A 81 5.82 2.00 7.83
CA THR A 81 5.52 1.77 6.42
C THR A 81 4.03 1.49 6.25
N TYR A 82 3.39 2.21 5.34
CA TYR A 82 1.99 2.06 5.00
C TYR A 82 1.85 1.40 3.64
N HIS A 83 0.97 0.39 3.57
CA HIS A 83 0.61 -0.32 2.35
C HIS A 83 -0.82 0.01 1.96
N PHE A 84 -1.00 0.50 0.74
CA PHE A 84 -2.28 0.96 0.22
C PHE A 84 -2.81 -0.01 -0.83
N PHE A 85 -3.89 -0.70 -0.51
CA PHE A 85 -4.66 -1.45 -1.49
C PHE A 85 -5.79 -0.56 -2.02
N ASN A 86 -5.93 -0.48 -3.34
CA ASN A 86 -6.92 0.37 -4.02
C ASN A 86 -6.89 1.83 -3.55
N ASP A 87 -5.69 2.41 -3.49
CA ASP A 87 -5.49 3.82 -3.20
C ASP A 87 -6.35 4.72 -4.10
N ARG A 88 -7.03 5.72 -3.51
CA ARG A 88 -7.98 6.66 -4.16
C ARG A 88 -9.30 6.04 -4.64
N TYR A 89 -9.59 4.79 -4.34
CA TYR A 89 -10.89 4.17 -4.59
C TYR A 89 -11.74 4.07 -3.32
N SER A 90 -13.05 3.91 -3.50
CA SER A 90 -14.04 3.79 -2.41
C SER A 90 -13.82 2.58 -1.49
N ASN A 91 -13.05 1.58 -1.94
CA ASN A 91 -12.65 0.41 -1.15
C ASN A 91 -11.17 0.44 -0.73
N CYS A 92 -10.56 1.62 -0.63
CA CYS A 92 -9.19 1.75 -0.17
C CYS A 92 -8.99 1.09 1.20
N LYS A 93 -7.90 0.32 1.32
CA LYS A 93 -7.46 -0.30 2.58
C LYS A 93 -6.02 0.07 2.86
N VAL A 94 -5.75 0.47 4.10
CA VAL A 94 -4.42 0.79 4.59
C VAL A 94 -3.97 -0.27 5.59
N TYR A 95 -2.80 -0.83 5.35
CA TYR A 95 -2.13 -1.78 6.22
C TYR A 95 -0.86 -1.16 6.80
N VAL A 96 -0.67 -1.34 8.10
CA VAL A 96 0.46 -0.82 8.87
C VAL A 96 1.50 -1.91 9.04
N ALA A 97 2.64 -1.76 8.36
CA ALA A 97 3.77 -2.67 8.45
C ALA A 97 4.77 -2.14 9.47
N ARG A 98 4.61 -2.56 10.74
CA ARG A 98 5.65 -2.34 11.75
C ARG A 98 6.77 -3.35 11.54
N LEU A 99 8.03 -2.91 11.63
CA LEU A 99 9.13 -3.85 11.78
C LEU A 99 8.84 -4.71 13.03
N ARG A 100 8.61 -6.01 12.85
CA ARG A 100 8.58 -6.92 13.99
C ARG A 100 9.97 -6.84 14.63
N LYS A 101 10.06 -6.41 15.89
CA LYS A 101 11.24 -6.73 16.70
C LYS A 101 11.41 -8.25 16.60
N ALA A 102 12.55 -8.71 16.09
CA ALA A 102 12.90 -10.11 16.15
C ALA A 102 12.73 -10.54 17.62
N ARG A 103 11.86 -11.52 17.88
CA ARG A 103 11.88 -12.20 19.18
C ARG A 103 13.24 -12.87 19.25
N LYS A 104 14.07 -12.42 20.19
CA LYS A 104 15.26 -13.16 20.63
C LYS A 104 14.81 -14.45 21.30
#